data_AF-A0A9D5GQ97-F1
#
_entry.id   AF-A0A9D5GQ97-F1
#
_cell.length_a   1.000
_cell.length_b   1.000
_cell.length_c   1.000
_cell.angle_alpha   90.00
_cell.angle_beta   90.00
_cell.angle_gamma   90.00
#
_symmetry.space_group_name_H-M   'P 1'
#
loop_
_entity.id
_entity.type
_entity.pdbx_description
1 polymer ?
#
loop_
_entity_poly.entity_id
_entity_poly.type
_entity_poly.pdbx_seq_one_letter_code
_entity_poly.pdbx_strand_id
1 'polypeptide(L)'
;MFERGIREDESYSNKRKEQKELFEIQDNKVKHNLATWSIYILWFFVVAMFIVRILHLLFPTNSHWLSETQIQSLDKLLFSGSIGGILGEFGGTIFEK
;
A
#
# COMPACT_ATOMS: atom_id res chain seq x y z
N MET A 1 -21.37 -39.75 33.93
CA MET A 1 -21.69 -38.30 33.95
C MET A 1 -20.45 -37.44 33.69
N PHE A 2 -19.28 -37.85 34.17
CA PHE A 2 -17.98 -37.15 33.99
C PHE A 2 -17.53 -37.00 32.52
N GLU A 3 -17.73 -38.01 31.69
CA GLU A 3 -17.32 -37.99 30.27
C GLU A 3 -18.09 -37.00 29.38
N ARG A 4 -19.27 -36.51 29.81
CA ARG A 4 -19.97 -35.46 29.06
C ARG A 4 -19.32 -34.09 29.27
N GLY A 5 -18.81 -33.82 30.47
CA GLY A 5 -18.10 -32.57 30.77
C GLY A 5 -16.80 -32.42 29.96
N ILE A 6 -16.04 -33.52 29.81
CA ILE A 6 -14.77 -33.59 29.04
C ILE A 6 -15.00 -33.57 27.52
N ARG A 7 -16.25 -33.72 27.06
CA ARG A 7 -16.58 -33.62 25.63
C ARG A 7 -17.06 -32.22 25.26
N GLU A 8 -17.65 -31.51 26.22
CA GLU A 8 -18.12 -30.14 26.04
C GLU A 8 -16.97 -29.14 26.08
N ASP A 9 -16.02 -29.27 27.02
CA ASP A 9 -14.83 -28.43 27.11
C ASP A 9 -13.89 -28.55 25.88
N GLU A 10 -13.69 -29.75 25.33
CA GLU A 10 -12.96 -29.96 24.07
C GLU A 10 -13.68 -29.28 22.89
N SER A 11 -15.00 -29.40 22.81
CA SER A 11 -15.82 -28.74 21.78
C SER A 11 -15.75 -27.21 21.88
N TYR A 12 -15.79 -26.66 23.08
CA TYR A 12 -15.63 -25.22 23.32
C TYR A 12 -14.21 -24.72 23.04
N SER A 13 -13.19 -25.52 23.33
CA SER A 13 -11.79 -25.22 23.01
C SER A 13 -11.56 -25.19 21.50
N ASN A 14 -12.11 -26.17 20.77
CA ASN A 14 -11.95 -26.25 19.33
C ASN A 14 -12.64 -25.07 18.60
N LYS A 15 -13.88 -24.73 18.99
CA LYS A 15 -14.59 -23.57 18.44
C LYS A 15 -13.84 -22.25 18.64
N ARG A 16 -13.14 -22.08 19.77
CA ARG A 16 -12.33 -20.89 20.03
C ARG A 16 -11.07 -20.83 19.16
N LYS A 17 -10.46 -21.97 18.83
CA LYS A 17 -9.32 -22.04 17.92
C LYS A 17 -9.73 -21.72 16.49
N GLU A 18 -10.82 -22.34 16.01
CA GLU A 18 -11.36 -22.07 14.67
C GLU A 18 -11.73 -20.59 14.48
N GLN A 19 -12.34 -19.95 15.50
CA GLN A 19 -12.63 -18.52 15.43
C GLN A 19 -11.38 -17.64 15.38
N LYS A 20 -10.32 -18.00 16.11
CA LYS A 20 -9.05 -17.25 16.05
C LYS A 20 -8.38 -17.39 14.69
N GLU A 21 -8.32 -18.61 14.14
CA GLU A 21 -7.75 -18.84 12.82
C GLU A 21 -8.51 -18.09 11.72
N LEU A 22 -9.84 -18.08 11.78
CA LEU A 22 -10.66 -17.29 10.85
C LEU A 22 -10.39 -15.78 10.96
N PHE A 23 -10.23 -15.27 12.19
CA PHE A 23 -9.86 -13.87 12.42
C PHE A 23 -8.47 -13.54 11.88
N GLU A 24 -7.47 -14.39 12.10
CA GLU A 24 -6.10 -14.19 11.60
C GLU A 24 -6.05 -14.23 10.06
N ILE A 25 -6.78 -15.14 9.43
CA ILE A 25 -6.91 -15.21 7.98
C ILE A 25 -7.59 -13.93 7.43
N GLN A 26 -8.62 -13.43 8.12
CA GLN A 26 -9.32 -12.22 7.71
C GLN A 26 -8.44 -10.98 7.88
N ASP A 27 -7.69 -10.88 8.97
CA ASP A 27 -6.81 -9.75 9.27
C ASP A 27 -5.65 -9.66 8.25
N ASN A 28 -5.09 -10.81 7.86
CA ASN A 28 -4.08 -10.89 6.80
C ASN A 28 -4.65 -10.50 5.42
N LYS A 29 -5.89 -10.90 5.11
CA LYS A 29 -6.57 -10.46 3.88
C LYS A 29 -6.81 -8.96 3.86
N VAL A 30 -7.23 -8.36 4.98
CA VAL A 30 -7.46 -6.91 5.08
C VAL A 30 -6.16 -6.15 4.89
N LYS A 31 -5.07 -6.55 5.54
CA LYS A 31 -3.74 -5.93 5.38
C LYS A 31 -3.24 -6.02 3.94
N HIS A 32 -3.37 -7.20 3.31
CA HIS A 32 -2.97 -7.38 1.92
C HIS A 32 -3.80 -6.52 0.95
N ASN A 33 -5.11 -6.44 1.20
CA ASN A 33 -6.00 -5.61 0.38
C ASN A 33 -5.67 -4.12 0.55
N LEU A 34 -5.37 -3.67 1.77
CA LEU A 34 -4.98 -2.29 2.06
C LEU A 34 -3.66 -1.91 1.39
N ALA A 35 -2.66 -2.81 1.42
CA ALA A 35 -1.39 -2.63 0.72
C ALA A 35 -1.58 -2.59 -0.81
N THR A 36 -2.45 -3.45 -1.34
CA THR A 36 -2.79 -3.44 -2.77
C THR A 36 -3.44 -2.12 -3.17
N TRP A 37 -4.41 -1.64 -2.38
CA TRP A 37 -5.05 -0.35 -2.62
C TRP A 37 -4.09 0.84 -2.50
N SER A 38 -3.14 0.82 -1.57
CA SER A 38 -2.16 1.91 -1.44
C SER A 38 -1.24 1.99 -2.67
N ILE A 39 -0.83 0.86 -3.24
CA ILE A 39 -0.07 0.80 -4.48
C ILE A 39 -0.89 1.36 -5.66
N TYR A 40 -2.17 1.00 -5.78
CA TYR A 40 -3.03 1.56 -6.82
C TYR A 40 -3.21 3.06 -6.69
N ILE A 41 -3.40 3.57 -5.47
CA ILE A 41 -3.50 5.01 -5.20
C ILE A 41 -2.20 5.72 -5.58
N LEU A 42 -1.05 5.15 -5.23
CA LEU A 42 0.26 5.68 -5.60
C LEU A 42 0.41 5.79 -7.13
N TRP A 43 0.08 4.72 -7.86
CA TRP A 43 0.09 4.71 -9.32
C TRP A 43 -0.87 5.73 -9.94
N PHE A 44 -2.05 5.90 -9.35
CA PHE A 44 -3.01 6.91 -9.76
C PHE A 44 -2.41 8.32 -9.68
N PHE A 45 -1.70 8.66 -8.59
CA PHE A 45 -1.01 9.95 -8.47
C PHE A 45 0.09 10.14 -9.51
N VAL A 46 0.89 9.10 -9.80
CA VAL A 46 1.93 9.15 -10.83
C VAL A 46 1.32 9.42 -12.21
N VAL A 47 0.24 8.71 -12.57
CA VAL A 47 -0.45 8.91 -13.85
C VAL A 47 -1.09 10.30 -13.92
N ALA A 48 -1.74 10.76 -12.85
CA ALA A 48 -2.34 12.09 -12.78
C ALA A 48 -1.28 13.19 -12.99
N MET A 49 -0.11 13.05 -12.35
CA MET A 49 1.02 13.95 -12.55
C MET A 49 1.53 13.95 -14.00
N PHE A 50 1.60 12.79 -14.63
CA PHE A 50 1.98 12.67 -16.03
C PHE A 50 0.98 13.38 -16.97
N ILE A 51 -0.32 13.25 -16.69
CA ILE A 51 -1.38 13.95 -17.42
C ILE A 51 -1.23 15.47 -17.26
N VAL A 52 -1.01 15.97 -16.05
CA VAL A 52 -0.78 17.41 -15.80
C VAL A 52 0.42 17.90 -16.60
N ARG A 53 1.50 17.12 -16.67
CA ARG A 53 2.69 17.45 -17.47
C ARG A 53 2.40 17.51 -18.97
N ILE A 54 1.63 16.55 -19.50
CA ILE A 54 1.19 16.56 -20.90
C ILE A 54 0.30 17.78 -21.19
N LEU A 55 -0.64 18.10 -20.31
CA LEU A 55 -1.49 19.28 -20.46
C LEU A 55 -0.68 20.57 -20.45
N HIS A 56 0.34 20.67 -19.60
CA HIS A 56 1.24 21.83 -19.58
C HIS A 56 2.07 21.95 -20.87
N LEU A 57 2.38 20.83 -21.55
CA LEU A 57 3.06 20.84 -22.85
C LEU A 57 2.11 21.21 -24.01
N LEU A 58 0.83 20.84 -23.92
CA LEU A 58 -0.17 21.09 -24.96
C LEU A 58 -0.77 22.51 -24.88
N PHE A 59 -0.89 23.08 -23.69
CA PHE A 59 -1.52 24.40 -23.50
C PHE A 59 -0.49 25.54 -23.53
N PRO A 60 -0.84 26.68 -24.16
CA PRO A 60 -0.01 27.88 -24.12
C PRO A 60 0.17 28.39 -22.69
N THR A 61 1.33 28.99 -22.42
CA THR A 61 1.84 29.45 -21.11
C THR A 61 0.89 30.30 -20.27
N ASN A 62 -0.15 30.86 -20.88
CA ASN A 62 -1.12 31.73 -20.23
C ASN A 62 -2.29 30.97 -19.57
N SER A 63 -2.38 29.64 -19.74
CA SER A 63 -3.44 28.80 -19.16
C SER A 63 -2.88 27.69 -18.26
N HIS A 64 -1.63 27.79 -17.85
CA HIS A 64 -1.01 26.83 -16.95
C HIS A 64 -1.62 26.96 -15.55
N TRP A 65 -2.22 25.87 -15.06
CA TRP A 65 -2.77 25.80 -13.69
C TRP A 65 -1.64 25.88 -12.65
N LEU A 66 -0.49 25.25 -12.91
CA LEU A 66 0.68 25.31 -12.04
C LEU A 66 1.84 26.02 -12.74
N SER A 67 2.63 26.75 -11.96
CA SER A 67 3.91 27.29 -12.43
C SER A 67 4.91 26.15 -12.66
N GLU A 68 5.82 26.31 -13.63
CA GLU A 68 6.91 25.37 -13.91
C GLU A 68 7.72 24.99 -12.65
N THR A 69 7.91 25.95 -11.75
CA THR A 69 8.63 25.74 -10.47
C THR A 69 7.90 24.79 -9.52
N GLN A 70 6.56 24.83 -9.52
CA GLN A 70 5.73 23.97 -8.68
C GLN A 70 5.69 22.54 -9.22
N ILE A 71 5.57 22.38 -10.54
CA ILE A 71 5.64 21.07 -11.19
C ILE A 71 7.00 20.42 -10.93
N GLN A 72 8.09 21.19 -11.07
CA GLN A 72 9.44 20.67 -10.83
C GLN A 72 9.66 20.26 -9.36
N SER A 73 9.05 20.98 -8.42
CA SER A 73 9.14 20.65 -6.99
C SER A 73 8.34 19.39 -6.65
N LEU A 74 7.17 19.20 -7.27
CA LEU A 74 6.37 17.98 -7.16
C LEU A 74 7.10 16.76 -7.74
N ASP A 75 7.69 16.90 -8.93
CA ASP A 75 8.48 15.84 -9.54
C ASP A 75 9.66 15.44 -8.64
N LYS A 76 10.38 16.41 -8.08
CA LYS A 76 11.48 16.14 -7.14
C LYS A 76 11.00 15.41 -5.89
N LEU A 77 9.83 15.74 -5.37
CA LEU A 77 9.25 15.10 -4.19
C LEU A 77 8.83 13.66 -4.49
N LEU A 78 8.21 13.42 -5.65
CA LEU A 78 7.89 12.06 -6.10
C LEU A 78 9.16 11.25 -6.32
N PHE A 79 10.15 11.78 -7.04
CA PHE A 79 11.39 11.06 -7.27
C PHE A 79 12.17 10.83 -5.99
N SER A 80 12.28 11.80 -5.07
CA SER A 80 13.00 11.58 -3.81
C SER A 80 12.31 10.57 -2.90
N GLY A 81 10.97 10.62 -2.82
CA GLY A 81 10.18 9.70 -2.00
C GLY A 81 10.15 8.28 -2.58
N SER A 82 9.88 8.13 -3.87
CA SER A 82 9.77 6.83 -4.53
C SER A 82 11.13 6.16 -4.73
N ILE A 83 12.16 6.92 -5.13
CA ILE A 83 13.53 6.38 -5.28
C ILE A 83 14.12 6.06 -3.90
N GLY A 84 13.84 6.86 -2.87
CA GLY A 84 14.29 6.58 -1.50
C GLY A 84 13.70 5.30 -0.92
N GLY A 85 12.41 5.03 -1.17
CA GLY A 85 11.76 3.79 -0.77
C GLY A 85 12.31 2.57 -1.50
N ILE A 86 12.43 2.64 -2.84
CA ILE A 86 12.93 1.54 -3.67
C ILE A 86 14.43 1.29 -3.41
N LEU A 87 15.25 2.33 -3.30
CA LEU A 87 16.68 2.16 -2.93
C LEU A 87 16.85 1.71 -1.49
N GLY A 88 15.96 2.08 -0.56
CA GLY A 88 16.01 1.55 0.80
C GLY A 88 15.70 0.05 0.85
N GLU A 89 14.70 -0.39 0.09
CA GLU A 89 14.25 -1.79 0.05
C GLU A 89 15.19 -2.68 -0.78
N PHE A 90 15.67 -2.22 -1.94
CA PHE A 90 16.59 -2.97 -2.79
C PHE A 90 18.07 -2.72 -2.51
N GLY A 91 18.44 -1.53 -2.00
CA GLY A 91 19.83 -1.19 -1.70
C GLY A 91 20.39 -1.95 -0.51
N GLY A 92 19.55 -2.28 0.48
CA GLY A 92 19.94 -3.20 1.56
C GLY A 92 20.32 -4.59 1.04
N THR A 93 19.55 -5.12 0.08
CA THR A 93 19.82 -6.44 -0.53
C THR A 93 21.02 -6.44 -1.49
N ILE A 94 21.37 -5.29 -2.08
CA ILE A 94 22.50 -5.18 -3.01
C ILE A 94 23.84 -4.90 -2.30
N PHE A 95 23.84 -4.17 -1.18
CA PHE A 95 25.07 -3.88 -0.42
C PHE A 95 25.49 -4.97 0.58
N GLU A 96 24.68 -6.01 0.78
CA GLU A 96 25.01 -7.19 1.59
C GLU A 96 25.68 -8.32 0.78
N LYS A 97 26.35 -7.98 -0.34
CA LYS A 97 27.11 -8.93 -1.15
C LYS A 97 28.56 -8.49 -1.35
#